data_AF-A0A7E4UUG3-F1
#
_entry.id   AF-A0A7E4UUG3-F1
#
_cell.length_a   1.000
_cell.length_b   1.000
_cell.length_c   1.000
_cell.angle_alpha   90.00
_cell.angle_beta   90.00
_cell.angle_gamma   90.00
#
_symmetry.space_group_name_H-M   'P 1'
#
loop_
_entity.id
_entity.type
_entity.pdbx_description
1 polymer ?
#
loop_
_entity_poly.entity_id
_entity_poly.type
_entity_poly.pdbx_seq_one_letter_code
_entity_poly.pdbx_strand_id
1 'polypeptide(L)'
;MTRRHNAVLDRLTCTIPKGNDHKLFINQSIRDCDSSLRPDIVWIDEKTKNVTILDVTIPFEGSTTSFQEARKRKQDKYGEIETHFKAQGYKTFNNAFVIGSLGSYDAANEVCIKRLRISHKYATLMKRLMVSDVIRWSRDIYTKHVTGIRQYH
;
A
#
# COMPACT_ATOMS: atom_id res chain seq x y z
N MET A 1 -9.23 11.52 3.03
CA MET A 1 -8.27 10.53 2.48
C MET A 1 -8.74 10.12 1.09
N THR A 2 -7.81 10.06 0.15
CA THR A 2 -7.98 10.37 -1.27
C THR A 2 -8.40 9.15 -2.09
N ARG A 3 -9.46 9.22 -2.90
CA ARG A 3 -9.95 8.11 -3.78
C ARG A 3 -8.85 7.38 -4.56
N ARG A 4 -7.76 8.08 -4.92
CA ARG A 4 -6.51 7.52 -5.47
C ARG A 4 -5.95 6.38 -4.61
N HIS A 5 -5.79 6.63 -3.31
CA HIS A 5 -5.28 5.70 -2.32
C HIS A 5 -6.20 4.47 -2.20
N ASN A 6 -7.50 4.68 -1.98
CA ASN A 6 -8.47 3.59 -1.86
C ASN A 6 -8.47 2.69 -3.10
N ALA A 7 -8.47 3.27 -4.31
CA ALA A 7 -8.47 2.48 -5.55
C ALA A 7 -7.25 1.55 -5.67
N VAL A 8 -6.08 1.99 -5.18
CA VAL A 8 -4.87 1.16 -5.15
C VAL A 8 -4.97 0.10 -4.05
N LEU A 9 -5.41 0.49 -2.86
CA LEU A 9 -5.60 -0.41 -1.71
C LEU A 9 -6.60 -1.54 -2.02
N ASP A 10 -7.74 -1.21 -2.63
CA ASP A 10 -8.79 -2.16 -2.99
C ASP A 10 -8.25 -3.22 -3.97
N ARG A 11 -7.44 -2.81 -4.95
CA ARG A 11 -6.81 -3.75 -5.90
C ARG A 11 -5.81 -4.68 -5.22
N LEU A 12 -4.98 -4.16 -4.32
CA LEU A 12 -4.04 -4.98 -3.54
C LEU A 12 -4.81 -5.99 -2.68
N THR A 13 -5.79 -5.53 -1.91
CA THR A 13 -6.54 -6.39 -0.96
C THR A 13 -7.42 -7.43 -1.64
N CYS A 14 -7.89 -7.18 -2.86
CA CYS A 14 -8.60 -8.18 -3.67
C CYS A 14 -7.68 -9.28 -4.22
N THR A 15 -6.38 -9.04 -4.34
CA THR A 15 -5.43 -9.99 -4.96
C THR A 15 -4.59 -10.77 -3.95
N ILE A 16 -4.49 -10.29 -2.72
CA ILE A 16 -3.78 -10.98 -1.64
C ILE A 16 -4.50 -12.30 -1.31
N PRO A 17 -3.77 -13.44 -1.22
CA PRO A 17 -4.33 -14.71 -0.83
C PRO A 17 -5.02 -14.65 0.54
N LYS A 18 -6.26 -15.16 0.60
CA LYS A 18 -7.07 -15.31 1.82
C LYS A 18 -7.26 -16.80 2.09
N GLY A 19 -7.14 -17.23 3.34
CA GLY A 19 -7.30 -18.63 3.73
C GLY A 19 -6.93 -18.87 5.19
N ASN A 20 -7.09 -20.11 5.65
CA ASN A 20 -6.94 -20.43 7.08
C ASN A 20 -5.53 -20.13 7.65
N ASP A 21 -4.51 -20.19 6.80
CA ASP A 21 -3.11 -19.93 7.19
C ASP A 21 -2.68 -18.46 6.99
N HIS A 22 -3.58 -17.61 6.48
CA HIS A 22 -3.29 -16.24 6.11
C HIS A 22 -4.25 -15.27 6.80
N LYS A 23 -3.70 -14.39 7.64
CA LYS A 23 -4.47 -13.32 8.27
C LYS A 23 -4.21 -12.02 7.53
N LEU A 24 -5.28 -11.32 7.16
CA LEU A 24 -5.22 -10.03 6.49
C LEU A 24 -5.93 -8.98 7.35
N PHE A 25 -5.19 -7.96 7.77
CA PHE A 25 -5.71 -6.80 8.47
C PHE A 25 -5.63 -5.59 7.55
N ILE A 26 -6.70 -4.81 7.47
CA ILE A 26 -6.81 -3.65 6.58
C ILE A 26 -7.24 -2.45 7.40
N ASN A 27 -6.51 -1.32 7.31
CA ASN A 27 -6.85 -0.05 7.96
C ASN A 27 -7.18 -0.14 9.46
N GLN A 28 -6.54 -1.08 10.17
CA GLN A 28 -6.82 -1.33 11.59
C GLN A 28 -5.54 -1.49 12.40
N SER A 29 -5.63 -1.20 13.69
CA SER A 29 -4.54 -1.43 14.62
C SER A 29 -4.41 -2.93 14.89
N ILE A 30 -3.18 -3.35 15.14
CA ILE A 30 -2.90 -4.73 15.51
C ILE A 30 -3.24 -4.91 16.99
N ARG A 31 -4.06 -5.91 17.29
CA ARG A 31 -4.37 -6.27 18.68
C ARG A 31 -3.10 -6.71 19.38
N ASP A 32 -2.98 -6.40 20.67
CA ASP A 32 -1.83 -6.74 21.51
C ASP A 32 -0.54 -5.97 21.16
N CYS A 33 -0.58 -5.08 20.17
CA CYS A 33 0.46 -4.09 19.93
C CYS A 33 0.09 -2.78 20.65
N ASP A 34 1.00 -2.25 21.47
CA ASP A 34 0.79 -0.98 22.19
C ASP A 34 0.66 0.24 21.26
N SER A 35 0.93 0.06 19.97
CA SER A 35 0.83 1.10 18.96
C SER A 35 -0.62 1.26 18.47
N SER A 36 -1.16 2.47 18.57
CA SER A 36 -2.48 2.82 17.99
C SER A 36 -2.44 3.03 16.47
N LEU A 37 -1.30 2.73 15.83
CA LEU A 37 -1.08 2.91 14.42
C LEU A 37 -1.92 1.95 13.57
N ARG A 38 -2.39 2.47 12.44
CA ARG A 38 -3.26 1.75 11.49
C ARG A 38 -2.58 1.70 10.11
N PRO A 39 -1.73 0.70 9.84
CA PRO A 39 -1.22 0.46 8.50
C PRO A 39 -2.36 0.09 7.55
N ASP A 40 -2.18 0.37 6.26
CA ASP A 40 -3.22 0.06 5.26
C ASP A 40 -3.40 -1.45 5.08
N ILE A 41 -2.30 -2.21 5.10
CA ILE A 41 -2.29 -3.67 4.98
C ILE A 41 -1.30 -4.26 5.98
N VAL A 42 -1.76 -5.25 6.74
CA VAL A 42 -0.88 -6.23 7.41
C VAL A 42 -1.30 -7.62 6.98
N TRP A 43 -0.40 -8.31 6.30
CA TRP A 43 -0.61 -9.67 5.84
C TRP A 43 0.33 -10.62 6.57
N ILE A 44 -0.23 -11.58 7.29
CA ILE A 44 0.48 -12.56 8.09
C ILE A 44 0.35 -13.92 7.43
N ASP A 45 1.47 -14.53 7.11
CA ASP A 45 1.57 -15.93 6.72
C ASP A 45 2.02 -16.76 7.93
N GLU A 46 1.06 -17.43 8.55
CA GLU A 46 1.30 -18.23 9.77
C GLU A 46 2.16 -19.47 9.48
N LYS A 47 2.06 -20.05 8.27
CA LYS A 47 2.84 -21.22 7.86
C LYS A 47 4.32 -20.93 7.81
N THR A 48 4.69 -19.78 7.26
CA THR A 48 6.11 -19.41 7.09
C THR A 48 6.60 -18.43 8.15
N LYS A 49 5.74 -18.04 9.10
CA LYS A 49 5.98 -17.00 10.10
C LYS A 49 6.52 -15.70 9.47
N ASN A 50 5.92 -15.28 8.36
CA ASN A 50 6.24 -14.00 7.71
C ASN A 50 5.11 -12.98 7.90
N VAL A 51 5.47 -11.74 8.18
CA VAL A 51 4.53 -10.62 8.27
C VAL A 51 4.93 -9.54 7.28
N THR A 52 3.99 -9.11 6.43
CA THR A 52 4.15 -8.00 5.50
C THR A 52 3.28 -6.84 5.96
N ILE A 53 3.93 -5.74 6.35
CA ILE A 53 3.31 -4.47 6.72
C ILE A 53 3.50 -3.53 5.53
N LEU A 54 2.40 -3.07 4.95
CA LEU A 54 2.41 -2.25 3.74
C LEU A 54 1.46 -1.06 3.89
N ASP A 55 1.94 0.09 3.47
CA ASP A 55 1.14 1.32 3.42
C ASP A 55 1.20 1.92 2.01
N VAL A 56 0.04 2.24 1.46
CA VAL A 56 -0.12 2.84 0.14
C VAL A 56 0.14 4.34 0.27
N THR A 57 1.00 4.88 -0.57
CA THR A 57 1.32 6.31 -0.59
C THR A 57 1.25 6.85 -2.01
N ILE A 58 0.60 8.01 -2.14
CA ILE A 58 0.40 8.70 -3.42
C ILE A 58 1.10 10.08 -3.38
N PRO A 59 2.44 10.13 -3.43
CA PRO A 59 3.18 11.40 -3.39
C PRO A 59 3.03 12.17 -4.70
N PHE A 60 3.27 13.49 -4.62
CA PHE A 60 3.49 14.29 -5.82
C PHE A 60 4.87 13.99 -6.42
N GLU A 61 4.95 13.95 -7.75
CA GLU A 61 6.14 13.56 -8.51
C GLU A 61 7.06 14.76 -8.76
N GLY A 62 7.38 15.52 -7.72
CA GLY A 62 8.09 16.80 -7.84
C GLY A 62 9.62 16.70 -7.85
N SER A 63 10.19 15.59 -7.37
CA SER A 63 11.63 15.38 -7.28
C SER A 63 12.00 13.91 -7.48
N THR A 64 13.26 13.65 -7.84
CA THR A 64 13.82 12.31 -8.00
C THR A 64 13.86 11.51 -6.69
N THR A 65 13.86 12.18 -5.52
CA THR A 65 13.92 11.54 -4.19
C THR A 65 12.55 11.38 -3.53
N SER A 66 11.51 12.03 -4.05
CA SER A 66 10.17 12.07 -3.45
C SER A 66 9.60 10.70 -3.08
N PHE A 67 9.86 9.68 -3.90
CA PHE A 67 9.39 8.31 -3.66
C PHE A 67 10.17 7.62 -2.54
N GLN A 68 11.49 7.80 -2.51
CA GLN A 68 12.35 7.21 -1.50
C GLN A 68 12.04 7.81 -0.12
N GLU A 69 11.86 9.13 -0.05
CA GLU A 69 11.48 9.83 1.17
C GLU A 69 10.08 9.42 1.66
N ALA A 70 9.11 9.35 0.75
CA ALA A 70 7.76 8.92 1.08
C ALA A 70 7.74 7.47 1.63
N ARG A 71 8.55 6.59 1.03
CA ARG A 71 8.71 5.20 1.47
C ARG A 71 9.39 5.12 2.84
N LYS A 72 10.54 5.78 3.01
CA LYS A 72 11.29 5.81 4.27
C LYS A 72 10.44 6.31 5.42
N ARG A 73 9.71 7.42 5.23
CA ARG A 73 8.80 7.97 6.25
C ARG A 73 7.76 6.96 6.72
N LYS A 74 7.25 6.10 5.82
CA LYS A 74 6.28 5.06 6.18
C LYS A 74 6.94 3.87 6.89
N GLN A 75 8.14 3.48 6.46
CA GLN A 75 8.92 2.46 7.15
C GLN A 75 9.23 2.88 8.58
N ASP A 76 9.75 4.09 8.77
CA ASP A 76 10.06 4.64 10.09
C ASP A 76 8.79 4.70 10.97
N LYS A 77 7.67 5.15 10.41
CA LYS A 77 6.39 5.24 11.11
C LYS A 77 5.91 3.89 11.67
N TYR A 78 6.02 2.80 10.91
CA TYR A 78 5.50 1.49 11.32
C TYR A 78 6.57 0.56 11.93
N GLY A 79 7.75 1.10 12.27
CA GLY A 79 8.84 0.33 12.89
C GLY A 79 8.47 -0.30 14.23
N GLU A 80 7.56 0.31 14.99
CA GLU A 80 7.04 -0.26 16.25
C GLU A 80 6.25 -1.56 16.01
N ILE A 81 5.36 -1.57 15.01
CA ILE A 81 4.58 -2.76 14.63
C ILE A 81 5.53 -3.86 14.13
N GLU A 82 6.54 -3.46 13.37
CA GLU A 82 7.58 -4.38 12.93
C GLU A 82 8.32 -5.03 14.12
N THR A 83 8.71 -4.23 15.11
CA THR A 83 9.39 -4.71 16.32
C THR A 83 8.51 -5.65 17.12
N HIS A 84 7.22 -5.33 17.26
CA HIS A 84 6.23 -6.17 17.94
C HIS A 84 6.13 -7.58 17.32
N PHE A 85 6.03 -7.69 16.00
CA PHE A 85 5.98 -9.00 15.34
C PHE A 85 7.33 -9.75 15.39
N LYS A 86 8.46 -9.03 15.30
CA LYS A 86 9.78 -9.64 15.49
C LYS A 86 9.93 -10.27 16.87
N ALA A 87 9.44 -9.61 17.93
CA ALA A 87 9.47 -10.14 19.30
C ALA A 87 8.67 -11.45 19.45
N GLN A 88 7.66 -11.67 18.61
CA GLN A 88 6.89 -12.92 18.54
C GLN A 88 7.52 -13.99 17.63
N GLY A 89 8.73 -13.76 17.12
CA GLY A 89 9.46 -14.70 16.27
C GLY A 89 9.10 -14.65 14.78
N TYR A 90 8.33 -13.65 14.33
CA TYR A 90 8.02 -13.49 12.91
C TYR A 90 9.15 -12.78 12.16
N LYS A 91 9.35 -13.20 10.90
CA LYS A 91 10.13 -12.44 9.93
C LYS A 91 9.25 -11.34 9.34
N THR A 92 9.66 -10.09 9.53
CA THR A 92 8.85 -8.95 9.11
C THR A 92 9.38 -8.27 7.85
N PHE A 93 8.48 -7.70 7.07
CA PHE A 93 8.78 -6.83 5.95
C PHE A 93 7.89 -5.59 6.05
N ASN A 94 8.51 -4.45 6.36
CA ASN A 94 7.83 -3.16 6.48
C ASN A 94 8.21 -2.28 5.30
N ASN A 95 7.21 -1.85 4.52
CA ASN A 95 7.45 -1.05 3.33
C ASN A 95 6.24 -0.19 2.92
N ALA A 96 6.44 0.65 1.92
CA ALA A 96 5.37 1.40 1.28
C ALA A 96 5.10 0.91 -0.16
N PHE A 97 3.85 1.04 -0.62
CA PHE A 97 3.47 0.88 -2.01
C PHE A 97 3.26 2.26 -2.63
N VAL A 98 4.18 2.69 -3.50
CA VAL A 98 4.27 4.08 -3.96
C VAL A 98 3.78 4.18 -5.40
N ILE A 99 2.72 4.95 -5.63
CA ILE A 99 2.31 5.37 -6.98
C ILE A 99 2.25 6.89 -6.99
N GLY A 100 2.98 7.53 -7.87
CA GLY A 100 2.96 8.97 -8.02
C GLY A 100 1.61 9.49 -8.49
N SER A 101 1.25 10.69 -8.05
CA SER A 101 -0.05 11.30 -8.35
C SER A 101 -0.30 11.60 -9.84
N LEU A 102 0.75 11.63 -10.68
CA LEU A 102 0.67 11.85 -12.13
C LEU A 102 0.79 10.53 -12.92
N GLY A 103 0.91 9.39 -12.24
CA GLY A 103 0.89 8.05 -12.82
C GLY A 103 2.23 7.31 -12.82
N SER A 104 3.28 7.87 -12.21
CA SER A 104 4.54 7.14 -12.07
C SER A 104 4.40 5.96 -11.11
N TYR A 105 5.06 4.85 -11.43
CA TYR A 105 5.08 3.65 -10.60
C TYR A 105 6.49 3.41 -10.07
N ASP A 106 6.64 3.30 -8.76
CA ASP A 106 7.92 3.01 -8.13
C ASP A 106 8.36 1.56 -8.38
N ALA A 107 9.55 1.36 -8.95
CA ALA A 107 10.12 0.04 -9.19
C ALA A 107 10.30 -0.79 -7.90
N ALA A 108 10.48 -0.13 -6.75
CA ALA A 108 10.60 -0.82 -5.46
C ALA A 108 9.28 -1.51 -5.02
N ASN A 109 8.15 -1.21 -5.66
CA ASN A 109 6.89 -1.92 -5.43
C ASN A 109 6.95 -3.40 -5.83
N GLU A 110 7.84 -3.80 -6.73
CA GLU A 110 7.97 -5.20 -7.18
C GLU A 110 8.33 -6.14 -6.03
N VAL A 111 9.07 -5.67 -5.03
CA VAL A 111 9.36 -6.45 -3.82
C VAL A 111 8.08 -6.67 -3.00
N CYS A 112 7.20 -5.67 -2.94
CA CYS A 112 5.92 -5.76 -2.24
C CYS A 112 4.99 -6.77 -2.93
N ILE A 113 4.89 -6.72 -4.26
CA ILE A 113 4.13 -7.69 -5.08
C ILE A 113 4.57 -9.14 -4.80
N LYS A 114 5.89 -9.38 -4.82
CA LYS A 114 6.47 -10.69 -4.52
C LYS A 114 6.16 -11.14 -3.10
N ARG A 115 6.30 -10.25 -2.12
CA ARG A 115 6.01 -10.54 -0.70
C ARG A 115 4.55 -10.89 -0.46
N LEU A 116 3.62 -10.22 -1.16
CA LEU A 116 2.19 -10.50 -1.12
C LEU A 116 1.76 -11.74 -1.92
N ARG A 117 2.72 -12.48 -2.51
CA ARG A 117 2.48 -13.66 -3.36
C ARG A 117 1.54 -13.42 -4.55
N ILE A 118 1.53 -12.19 -5.06
CA ILE A 118 0.75 -11.84 -6.25
C ILE A 118 1.52 -12.35 -7.48
N SER A 119 0.86 -13.13 -8.34
CA SER A 119 1.54 -13.68 -9.53
C SER A 119 2.01 -12.56 -10.47
N HIS A 120 3.14 -12.77 -11.14
CA HIS A 120 3.72 -11.78 -12.06
C HIS A 120 2.79 -11.43 -13.24
N LYS A 121 2.06 -12.42 -13.77
CA LYS A 121 1.08 -12.22 -14.86
C LYS A 121 -0.02 -11.25 -14.42
N TYR A 122 -0.60 -11.48 -13.23
CA TYR A 122 -1.62 -10.60 -12.65
C TYR A 122 -1.05 -9.23 -12.26
N ALA A 123 0.16 -9.17 -11.71
CA ALA A 123 0.81 -7.93 -11.30
C ALA A 123 1.00 -6.93 -12.46
N THR A 124 1.32 -7.43 -13.65
CA THR A 124 1.51 -6.59 -14.85
C THR A 124 0.22 -5.85 -15.22
N LEU A 125 -0.91 -6.56 -15.25
CA LEU A 125 -2.22 -5.96 -15.48
C LEU A 125 -2.61 -5.01 -14.34
N MET A 126 -2.43 -5.46 -13.10
CA MET A 126 -2.79 -4.71 -11.91
C MET A 126 -2.05 -3.37 -11.84
N LYS A 127 -0.75 -3.32 -12.16
CA LYS A 127 0.03 -2.09 -12.27
C LYS A 127 -0.60 -1.08 -13.22
N ARG A 128 -0.98 -1.52 -14.44
CA ARG A 128 -1.63 -0.64 -15.43
C ARG A 128 -2.95 -0.10 -14.91
N LEU A 129 -3.75 -0.94 -14.27
CA LEU A 129 -5.04 -0.56 -13.72
C LEU A 129 -4.93 0.42 -12.54
N MET A 130 -4.01 0.17 -11.60
CA MET A 130 -3.74 1.07 -10.47
C MET A 130 -3.28 2.45 -10.95
N VAL A 131 -2.33 2.51 -11.88
CA VAL A 131 -1.85 3.77 -12.48
C VAL A 131 -3.01 4.51 -13.16
N SER A 132 -3.81 3.79 -13.95
CA SER A 132 -4.97 4.38 -14.64
C SER A 132 -6.00 4.96 -13.66
N ASP A 133 -6.28 4.27 -12.55
CA ASP A 133 -7.19 4.78 -11.53
C ASP A 133 -6.63 6.01 -10.81
N VAL A 134 -5.33 6.01 -10.48
CA VAL A 134 -4.68 7.18 -9.87
C VAL A 134 -4.79 8.40 -10.77
N ILE A 135 -4.50 8.25 -12.07
CA ILE A 135 -4.64 9.33 -13.06
C ILE A 135 -6.10 9.78 -13.18
N ARG A 136 -7.06 8.84 -13.28
CA ARG A 136 -8.50 9.16 -13.35
C ARG A 136 -8.93 10.03 -12.17
N TRP A 137 -8.54 9.66 -10.96
CA TRP A 137 -8.89 10.42 -9.76
C TRP A 137 -8.11 11.73 -9.63
N SER A 138 -6.86 11.80 -10.09
CA SER A 138 -6.12 13.08 -10.18
C SER A 138 -6.81 14.05 -11.15
N ARG A 139 -7.30 13.57 -12.29
CA ARG A 139 -8.12 14.37 -13.22
C ARG A 139 -9.41 14.84 -12.57
N ASP A 140 -10.15 13.98 -11.88
CA ASP A 140 -11.39 14.36 -11.15
C ASP A 140 -11.13 15.49 -10.15
N ILE A 141 -10.02 15.41 -9.40
CA ILE A 141 -9.61 16.46 -8.46
C ILE A 141 -9.34 17.78 -9.20
N TYR A 142 -8.58 17.73 -10.30
CA TYR A 142 -8.28 18.93 -11.10
C TYR A 142 -9.55 19.54 -11.71
N THR A 143 -10.42 18.73 -12.34
CA THR A 143 -11.66 19.23 -12.93
C THR A 143 -12.58 19.83 -11.88
N LYS A 144 -12.70 19.21 -10.69
CA LYS A 144 -13.44 19.81 -9.57
C LYS A 144 -12.85 21.14 -9.13
N HIS A 145 -11.53 21.26 -9.08
CA HIS A 145 -10.87 22.51 -8.72
C HIS A 145 -11.18 23.64 -9.70
N VAL A 146 -11.16 23.35 -11.01
CA VAL A 146 -11.41 24.34 -12.07
C VAL A 146 -12.90 24.70 -12.19
N THR A 147 -13.79 23.71 -12.08
CA THR A 147 -15.22 23.89 -12.38
C THR A 147 -16.11 24.07 -11.16
N GLY A 148 -15.60 23.78 -9.95
CA GLY A 148 -16.39 23.66 -8.72
C GLY A 148 -17.27 22.40 -8.64
N ILE A 149 -17.41 21.65 -9.75
CA ILE A 149 -18.34 20.51 -9.87
C ILE A 149 -17.55 19.20 -9.85
N ARG A 150 -18.00 18.25 -9.02
CA ARG A 150 -17.40 16.90 -8.94
C ARG A 150 -17.89 16.05 -10.12
N GLN A 151 -16.97 15.39 -10.83
CA GLN A 151 -17.31 14.67 -12.06
C GLN A 151 -17.72 13.20 -11.80
N TYR A 152 -17.23 12.61 -10.71
CA TYR A 152 -17.49 11.21 -10.37
C TYR A 152 -18.05 11.08 -8.93
N HIS A 153 -19.09 10.27 -8.75
CA HIS A 153 -19.66 9.89 -7.45
C HIS A 153 -18.99 8.65 -6.87
#